data_AF-A0A7K8ZX75-F1
#
_entry.id   AF-A0A7K8ZX75-F1
#
_cell.length_a   1.000
_cell.length_b   1.000
_cell.length_c   1.000
_cell.angle_alpha   90.00
_cell.angle_beta   90.00
_cell.angle_gamma   90.00
#
_symmetry.space_group_name_H-M   'P 1'
#
loop_
_entity.id
_entity.type
_entity.pdbx_description
1 polymer ?
#
loop_
_entity_poly.entity_id
_entity_poly.type
_entity_poly.pdbx_seq_one_letter_code
_entity_poly.pdbx_strand_id
1 'polypeptide(L)' 'MRQGGMGIPLPAAGVHRQILFTTVGWFVGYYLMKRTDYFYAKVDRELLEYVRHHPEDFKAAEKKRIGELLEDFYPVR' A
#
# COMPACT_ATOMS: atom_id res chain seq x y z
N MET A 1 19.96 39.63 -31.94
CA MET A 1 19.06 40.20 -30.92
C MET A 1 18.21 39.07 -30.34
N ARG A 2 18.04 39.14 -29.03
CA ARG A 2 17.59 38.13 -28.07
C ARG A 2 16.06 38.14 -27.97
N GLN A 3 15.42 36.97 -27.90
CA GLN A 3 14.32 36.58 -27.00
C GLN A 3 14.25 35.04 -27.06
N GLY A 4 14.38 34.24 -26.01
CA GLY A 4 13.98 34.43 -24.61
C GLY A 4 12.94 33.34 -24.32
N GLY A 5 13.25 32.41 -23.42
CA GLY A 5 12.60 31.09 -23.35
C GLY A 5 11.26 30.99 -22.62
N MET A 6 10.82 29.73 -22.54
CA MET A 6 10.02 29.11 -21.47
C MET A 6 8.53 29.41 -21.39
N GLY A 7 7.73 28.33 -21.44
CA GLY A 7 6.46 28.23 -20.73
C GLY A 7 5.28 27.86 -21.63
N ILE A 8 4.94 26.58 -21.67
CA ILE A 8 3.55 26.18 -21.91
C ILE A 8 2.86 26.37 -20.56
N PRO A 9 1.99 27.38 -20.33
CA PRO A 9 1.15 27.38 -19.15
C PRO A 9 -0.04 26.45 -19.41
N LEU A 10 0.21 25.15 -19.31
CA LEU A 10 -0.85 24.14 -19.40
C LEU A 10 -1.91 24.24 -18.27
N PRO A 11 -1.71 24.85 -17.07
CA PRO A 11 -2.71 24.72 -16.02
C PRO A 11 -3.84 25.77 -16.05
N ALA A 12 -3.90 26.69 -17.02
CA ALA A 12 -4.90 27.77 -17.00
C ALA A 12 -6.19 27.49 -17.79
N ALA A 13 -6.18 26.52 -18.72
CA ALA A 13 -7.36 26.21 -19.54
C ALA A 13 -8.18 25.06 -18.95
N GLY A 14 -9.25 25.37 -18.22
CA GLY A 14 -10.27 24.40 -17.85
C GLY A 14 -10.29 23.95 -16.38
N VAL A 15 -10.13 24.88 -15.44
CA VAL A 15 -10.27 24.65 -13.99
C VAL A 15 -11.60 23.94 -13.64
N HIS A 16 -12.70 24.28 -14.32
CA HIS A 16 -13.99 23.59 -14.14
C HIS A 16 -13.88 22.08 -14.43
N ARG A 17 -13.17 21.70 -15.50
CA ARG A 17 -12.97 20.30 -15.89
C ARG A 17 -12.03 19.57 -14.93
N GLN A 18 -11.01 20.26 -14.40
CA GLN A 18 -10.14 19.70 -13.35
C GLN A 18 -10.91 19.44 -12.05
N ILE A 19 -11.77 20.39 -11.64
CA ILE A 19 -12.62 20.22 -10.46
C ILE A 19 -13.58 19.05 -10.67
N LEU A 20 -14.25 18.97 -11.83
CA LEU A 20 -15.13 17.86 -12.15
C LEU A 20 -14.42 16.50 -12.12
N PHE A 21 -13.23 16.37 -12.72
CA PHE A 21 -12.50 15.11 -12.66
C PHE A 21 -12.02 14.77 -11.26
N THR A 22 -11.63 15.77 -10.46
CA THR A 22 -11.21 15.56 -9.08
C THR A 22 -12.39 15.11 -8.21
N THR A 23 -13.57 15.71 -8.36
CA THR A 23 -14.77 15.31 -7.59
C THR A 23 -15.27 13.93 -7.98
N VAL A 24 -15.26 13.58 -9.27
CA VAL A 24 -15.61 12.23 -9.73
C VAL A 24 -14.60 11.21 -9.23
N GLY A 25 -13.30 11.50 -9.34
CA GLY A 25 -12.23 10.66 -8.80
C GLY A 25 -12.36 10.45 -7.29
N TRP A 26 -12.67 11.51 -6.54
CA TRP A 26 -12.94 11.43 -5.11
C TRP A 26 -14.15 10.55 -4.79
N PHE A 27 -15.26 10.75 -5.51
CA PHE A 27 -16.48 9.97 -5.30
C PHE A 27 -16.24 8.49 -5.59
N VAL A 28 -15.68 8.15 -6.75
CA VAL A 28 -15.36 6.77 -7.11
C VAL A 28 -14.36 6.18 -6.11
N GLY A 29 -13.31 6.94 -5.76
CA GLY A 29 -12.32 6.56 -4.77
C GLY A 29 -12.94 6.23 -3.41
N TYR A 30 -13.90 7.02 -2.94
CA TYR A 30 -14.60 6.78 -1.67
C TYR A 30 -15.32 5.43 -1.65
N TYR A 31 -16.05 5.10 -2.72
CA TYR A 31 -16.75 3.80 -2.80
C TYR A 31 -15.79 2.63 -2.96
N LEU A 32 -14.71 2.81 -3.72
CA LEU A 32 -13.66 1.79 -3.84
C LEU A 32 -12.98 1.55 -2.50
N MET A 33 -12.57 2.60 -1.79
CA MET A 33 -11.94 2.50 -0.47
C MET A 33 -12.84 1.73 0.50
N LYS A 34 -14.13 2.11 0.58
CA LYS A 34 -15.10 1.44 1.46
C LYS A 34 -15.29 -0.05 1.12
N ARG A 35 -15.27 -0.41 -0.16
CA ARG A 35 -15.33 -1.81 -0.62
C ARG A 35 -14.06 -2.58 -0.24
N THR A 36 -12.91 -1.96 -0.44
CA THR A 36 -11.59 -2.50 -0.13
C THR A 36 -11.43 -2.76 1.37
N ASP A 37 -11.78 -1.79 2.20
CA ASP A 37 -11.74 -1.91 3.66
C ASP A 37 -12.63 -3.07 4.15
N TYR A 38 -13.85 -3.17 3.62
CA TYR A 38 -14.75 -4.27 3.94
C TYR A 38 -14.19 -5.64 3.51
N PHE A 39 -13.60 -5.72 2.32
CA PHE A 39 -13.01 -6.96 1.81
C PHE A 39 -11.83 -7.41 2.68
N TYR A 40 -10.90 -6.52 2.98
CA TYR A 40 -9.76 -6.84 3.84
C TYR A 40 -10.18 -7.22 5.25
N ALA A 41 -11.14 -6.49 5.85
CA ALA A 41 -11.67 -6.83 7.17
C ALA A 41 -12.32 -8.22 7.21
N LYS A 42 -13.03 -8.60 6.13
CA LYS A 42 -13.64 -9.94 6.03
C LYS A 42 -12.57 -11.04 5.92
N VAL A 43 -11.59 -10.85 5.04
CA VAL A 43 -10.51 -11.83 4.83
C VAL A 43 -9.69 -12.00 6.10
N ASP A 44 -9.33 -10.91 6.77
CA ASP A 44 -8.58 -10.96 8.04
C ASP A 44 -9.34 -11.74 9.11
N ARG A 45 -10.65 -11.51 9.25
CA ARG A 45 -11.50 -12.27 10.17
C ARG A 45 -11.48 -13.77 9.87
N GLU A 46 -11.65 -14.14 8.61
CA GLU A 46 -11.65 -15.55 8.17
C GLU A 46 -10.29 -16.22 8.40
N LEU A 47 -9.19 -15.51 8.10
CA LEU A 47 -7.83 -16.00 8.34
C LEU A 47 -7.56 -16.20 9.83
N LEU A 48 -7.94 -15.26 10.68
CA LEU A 48 -7.77 -15.38 12.13
C LEU A 48 -8.62 -16.52 12.71
N GLU A 49 -9.82 -16.73 12.18
CA GLU A 49 -10.66 -17.88 12.55
C GLU A 49 -10.01 -19.21 12.14
N TYR A 50 -9.50 -19.30 10.90
CA TYR A 50 -8.78 -20.47 10.41
C TYR A 50 -7.54 -20.79 11.26
N VAL A 51 -6.71 -19.78 11.57
CA VAL A 51 -5.51 -19.95 12.42
C VAL A 51 -5.88 -20.40 13.84
N ARG A 52 -7.00 -19.92 14.39
CA ARG A 52 -7.48 -20.36 15.71
C ARG A 52 -7.95 -21.81 15.73
N HIS A 53 -8.59 -22.28 14.66
CA HIS A 53 -9.07 -23.66 14.56
C HIS A 53 -7.97 -24.68 14.26
N HIS A 54 -6.88 -24.25 13.60
CA HIS A 54 -5.75 -25.11 13.24
C HIS A 54 -4.43 -24.67 13.89
N PRO A 55 -4.32 -24.72 15.24
CA PRO A 55 -3.08 -24.38 15.93
C PRO A 55 -1.95 -25.40 15.67
N GLU A 56 -2.28 -26.57 15.11
CA GLU A 56 -1.34 -27.65 14.78
C GLU A 56 -0.51 -27.38 13.51
N ASP A 57 -1.09 -26.71 12.52
CA ASP A 57 -0.45 -26.30 11.27
C ASP A 57 0.40 -25.02 11.46
N PHE A 58 -0.03 -24.15 12.37
CA PHE A 58 0.65 -22.89 12.69
C PHE A 58 1.36 -22.98 14.05
N LYS A 59 2.33 -23.88 14.17
CA LYS A 59 3.25 -23.85 15.30
C LYS A 59 4.01 -22.53 15.26
N ALA A 60 3.83 -21.70 16.29
CA ALA A 60 4.61 -20.47 16.45
C ALA A 60 6.10 -20.86 16.41
N ALA A 61 6.76 -20.54 15.30
CA ALA A 61 8.18 -20.80 15.16
C ALA A 61 8.89 -20.12 16.33
N GLU A 62 9.63 -20.90 17.10
CA GLU A 62 10.37 -20.41 18.26
C GLU A 62 11.29 -19.29 17.78
N LYS A 63 11.01 -18.05 18.19
CA LYS A 63 11.78 -16.88 17.80
C LYS A 63 13.13 -16.96 18.51
N LYS A 64 14.09 -17.66 17.91
CA LYS A 64 15.48 -17.67 18.38
C LYS A 64 15.99 -16.24 18.38
N ARG A 65 16.54 -15.83 19.51
CA ARG A 65 17.08 -14.48 19.68
C ARG A 65 18.22 -14.32 18.67
N ILE A 66 18.39 -13.15 18.05
CA ILE A 66 19.41 -12.91 17.02
C ILE A 66 20.83 -13.35 17.48
N GLY A 67 21.10 -13.36 18.78
CA GLY A 67 22.34 -13.90 19.35
C GLY A 67 22.56 -15.42 19.21
N GLU A 68 21.53 -16.22 18.93
CA GLU A 68 21.63 -17.66 18.63
C GLU A 68 21.61 -17.97 17.11
N LEU A 69 21.20 -17.01 16.28
CA LEU A 69 21.11 -17.11 14.82
C LEU A 69 22.14 -16.19 14.13
N LEU A 70 23.22 -15.83 14.82
CA LEU A 70 24.37 -15.20 14.18
C LEU A 70 25.20 -16.34 13.59
N GLU A 71 24.94 -16.66 12.33
CA GLU A 71 25.85 -17.49 11.53
C GLU A 71 27.24 -16.84 11.56
N ASP A 72 28.27 -17.67 11.72
CA ASP A 72 29.65 -17.19 11.74
C ASP A 72 29.96 -16.38 10.47
N PHE A 73 30.25 -15.10 10.65
CA PHE A 73 30.58 -14.21 9.54
C PHE A 73 31.97 -14.59 9.00
N TYR A 74 32.02 -15.22 7.83
CA TYR A 74 33.26 -15.47 7.11
C TYR A 74 33.53 -14.35 6.10
N PRO A 75 34.43 -13.40 6.40
CA PRO A 75 34.78 -12.37 5.43
C PRO A 75 35.51 -13.01 4.23
N VAL A 76 34.98 -12.77 3.03
CA VAL A 76 35.66 -13.10 1.78
C VAL A 76 36.84 -12.12 1.64
N ARG A 77 38.06 -12.66 1.63
CA ARG A 77 39.31 -11.94 1.35
C ARG A 77 39.77 -12.20 -0.07
#